data_AF-A0A1A8NNT7-F1
#
_entry.id   AF-A0A1A8NNT7-F1
#
_cell.length_a   1.000
_cell.length_b   1.000
_cell.length_c   1.000
_cell.angle_alpha   90.00
_cell.angle_beta   90.00
_cell.angle_gamma   90.00
#
_symmetry.space_group_name_H-M   'P 1'
#
loop_
_entity.id
_entity.type
_entity.pdbx_description
1 polymer ?
#
loop_
_entity_poly.entity_id
_entity_poly.type
_entity_poly.pdbx_seq_one_letter_code
_entity_poly.pdbx_strand_id
1 'polypeptide(L)'
;EYENVTSIRIPSEIIWRPDIVLYNNADGDFAVTHLTKAHLFYDGHIKWTPPAIYKSSCSIDVTFFPFDQQSCKMKFGSWTY
;
A
#
# COMPACT_ATOMS: atom_id res chain seq x y z
N GLU A 1 18.15 19.98 22.53
CA GLU A 1 19.01 19.50 21.43
C GLU A 1 18.40 19.75 20.05
N TYR A 2 17.07 19.64 19.86
CA TYR A 2 16.42 19.90 18.56
C TYR A 2 15.14 20.77 18.68
N GLU A 3 15.18 21.87 19.44
CA GLU A 3 14.10 22.89 19.50
C GLU A 3 12.64 22.35 19.63
N ASN A 4 12.41 21.31 20.43
CA ASN A 4 11.09 20.66 20.59
C ASN A 4 10.45 20.16 19.27
N VAL A 5 11.25 19.81 18.27
CA VAL A 5 10.75 19.15 17.05
C VAL A 5 10.20 17.77 17.43
N THR A 6 8.91 17.57 17.21
CA THR A 6 8.20 16.32 17.51
C THR A 6 8.05 15.40 16.31
N SER A 7 8.14 15.95 15.09
CA SER A 7 8.02 15.16 13.87
C SER A 7 8.64 15.86 12.66
N ILE A 8 9.09 15.05 11.70
CA ILE A 8 9.68 15.51 10.44
C ILE A 8 9.14 14.69 9.26
N ARG A 9 9.19 15.27 8.06
CA ARG A 9 8.86 14.57 6.82
C ARG A 9 10.13 14.28 6.03
N ILE A 10 10.41 13.00 5.80
CA ILE A 10 11.60 12.54 5.10
C ILE A 10 11.23 11.75 3.85
N PRO A 11 12.05 11.77 2.79
CA PRO A 11 11.86 10.89 1.64
C PRO A 11 11.80 9.42 2.11
N SER A 12 10.85 8.65 1.58
CA SER A 12 10.71 7.24 1.97
C SER A 12 11.81 6.34 1.39
N GLU A 13 12.61 6.85 0.44
CA GLU A 13 13.72 6.14 -0.21
C GLU A 13 14.94 5.97 0.70
N ILE A 14 15.13 6.86 1.68
CA ILE A 14 16.31 6.85 2.56
C ILE A 14 16.08 6.07 3.86
N ILE A 15 14.88 5.53 4.05
CA ILE A 15 14.52 4.70 5.20
C ILE A 15 14.16 3.29 4.72
N TRP A 16 14.28 2.32 5.62
CA TRP A 16 13.73 0.99 5.37
C TRP A 16 12.22 1.09 5.13
N ARG A 17 11.73 0.35 4.12
CA ARG A 17 10.31 0.24 3.79
C ARG A 17 9.90 -1.23 3.67
N PRO A 18 8.72 -1.61 4.15
CA PRO A 18 8.19 -2.93 3.91
C PRO A 18 7.82 -3.12 2.43
N ASP A 19 8.05 -4.31 1.91
CA ASP A 19 7.75 -4.75 0.55
C ASP A 19 6.32 -5.29 0.44
N ILE A 20 5.33 -4.44 0.76
CA ILE A 20 3.92 -4.82 0.66
C ILE A 20 3.49 -4.86 -0.80
N VAL A 21 3.01 -6.02 -1.24
CA VAL A 21 2.54 -6.27 -2.61
C VAL A 21 1.10 -6.82 -2.62
N LEU A 22 0.42 -6.63 -3.75
CA LEU A 22 -0.88 -7.27 -4.02
C LEU A 22 -0.66 -8.63 -4.70
N TYR A 23 -1.02 -9.72 -4.02
CA TYR A 23 -0.82 -11.08 -4.54
C TYR A 23 -1.72 -11.43 -5.72
N ASN A 24 -2.99 -11.04 -5.67
CA ASN A 24 -3.95 -11.30 -6.74
C ASN A 24 -3.98 -10.14 -7.74
N ASN A 25 -2.83 -9.63 -8.13
CA ASN A 25 -2.72 -8.56 -9.12
C ASN A 25 -3.05 -9.08 -10.53
N ALA A 26 -3.79 -8.29 -11.30
CA ALA A 26 -4.14 -8.56 -12.69
C ALA A 26 -3.32 -7.74 -13.71
N ASP A 27 -2.61 -6.69 -13.27
CA ASP A 27 -1.95 -5.70 -14.15
C ASP A 27 -0.44 -5.92 -14.34
N GLY A 28 0.18 -6.78 -13.53
CA GLY A 28 1.62 -7.06 -13.57
C GLY A 28 2.51 -6.02 -12.88
N ASP A 29 2.01 -4.84 -12.50
CA ASP A 29 2.75 -3.87 -11.67
C ASP A 29 2.41 -4.05 -10.18
N PHE A 30 3.36 -4.59 -9.41
CA PHE A 30 3.14 -5.04 -8.04
C PHE A 30 3.44 -3.98 -6.97
N ALA A 31 4.05 -2.86 -7.37
CA ALA A 31 4.64 -1.91 -6.44
C ALA A 31 3.89 -0.57 -6.39
N VAL A 32 4.03 0.12 -5.25
CA VAL A 32 3.61 1.50 -5.08
C VAL A 32 4.47 2.39 -6.01
N THR A 33 3.87 2.86 -7.11
CA THR A 33 4.55 3.69 -8.12
C THR A 33 4.81 5.13 -7.65
N HIS A 34 4.08 5.61 -6.63
CA HIS A 34 4.24 6.96 -6.09
C HIS A 34 4.99 6.97 -4.75
N LEU A 35 6.27 7.32 -4.80
CA LEU A 35 7.13 7.48 -3.63
C LEU A 35 6.82 8.81 -2.92
N THR A 36 5.93 8.77 -1.94
CA THR A 36 5.64 9.92 -1.07
C THR A 36 6.61 9.98 0.11
N LYS A 37 6.72 11.17 0.72
CA LYS A 37 7.47 11.36 1.97
C LYS A 37 6.79 10.61 3.11
N ALA A 38 7.58 10.01 3.99
CA ALA A 38 7.12 9.41 5.25
C ALA A 38 7.18 10.44 6.39
N HIS A 39 6.28 10.29 7.35
CA HIS A 39 6.23 11.09 8.57
C HIS A 39 6.93 10.34 9.70
N LEU A 40 8.03 10.88 10.20
CA LEU A 40 8.80 10.34 11.31
C LEU A 40 8.48 11.13 12.58
N PHE A 41 8.13 10.42 13.65
CA PHE A 41 7.90 10.98 14.98
C PHE A 41 9.16 10.85 15.85
N TYR A 42 9.27 11.69 16.89
CA TYR A 42 10.44 11.73 17.79
C TYR A 42 10.66 10.44 18.58
N ASP A 43 9.62 9.62 18.74
CA ASP A 43 9.64 8.31 19.39
C ASP A 43 10.07 7.16 18.46
N GLY A 44 10.38 7.47 17.19
CA GLY A 44 10.78 6.50 16.18
C GLY A 44 9.62 5.89 15.39
N HIS A 45 8.35 6.24 15.69
CA HIS A 45 7.23 5.81 14.87
C HIS A 45 7.29 6.45 13.47
N ILE A 46 6.98 5.64 12.44
CA ILE A 46 6.96 6.07 11.05
C ILE A 46 5.56 5.84 10.48
N LYS A 47 4.99 6.87 9.85
CA LYS A 47 3.75 6.77 9.08
C LYS A 47 4.03 7.06 7.61
N TRP A 48 3.77 6.07 6.75
CA TRP A 48 3.92 6.19 5.31
C TRP A 48 2.59 5.83 4.63
N THR A 49 2.04 6.78 3.87
CA THR A 49 0.73 6.65 3.20
C THR A 49 0.87 7.05 1.73
N PRO A 50 1.42 6.18 0.88
CA PRO A 50 1.52 6.47 -0.54
C PRO A 50 0.19 6.17 -1.28
N PRO A 51 -0.16 6.95 -2.32
CA PRO A 51 -1.23 6.58 -3.22
C PRO A 51 -0.76 5.48 -4.17
N ALA A 52 -1.64 4.52 -4.47
CA ALA A 52 -1.36 3.46 -5.43
C ALA A 52 -2.65 3.05 -6.16
N ILE A 53 -2.51 2.63 -7.42
CA ILE A 53 -3.59 2.07 -8.22
C ILE A 53 -3.39 0.56 -8.22
N TYR A 54 -4.34 -0.16 -7.62
CA TYR A 54 -4.32 -1.63 -7.55
C TYR A 54 -5.37 -2.21 -8.47
N LYS A 55 -4.99 -3.14 -9.35
CA LYS A 55 -5.94 -3.92 -10.15
C LYS A 55 -5.91 -5.36 -9.67
N SER A 56 -6.97 -5.77 -8.98
CA SER A 56 -7.09 -7.13 -8.47
C SER A 56 -7.82 -8.04 -9.45
N SER A 57 -7.34 -9.28 -9.57
CA SER A 57 -8.04 -10.37 -10.23
C SER A 57 -9.10 -10.93 -9.27
N CYS A 58 -10.32 -11.07 -9.77
CA CYS A 58 -11.50 -11.50 -9.03
C CYS A 58 -12.35 -12.42 -9.91
N SER A 59 -12.91 -13.49 -9.32
CA SER A 59 -13.87 -14.35 -10.01
C SER A 59 -15.23 -13.69 -10.01
N ILE A 60 -15.82 -13.54 -11.19
CA ILE A 60 -17.13 -12.91 -11.38
C ILE A 60 -18.20 -14.00 -11.47
N ASP A 61 -19.24 -13.90 -10.64
CA ASP A 61 -20.41 -14.79 -10.69
C ASP A 61 -21.55 -14.11 -11.45
N VAL A 62 -21.88 -14.62 -12.64
CA VAL A 62 -22.90 -14.05 -13.53
C VAL A 62 -24.27 -14.72 -13.42
N THR A 63 -24.51 -15.50 -12.36
CA THR A 63 -25.75 -16.30 -12.19
C THR A 63 -27.03 -15.45 -12.22
N PHE A 64 -27.00 -14.22 -11.68
CA PHE A 64 -28.17 -13.35 -11.54
C PHE A 64 -28.09 -12.06 -12.36
N PHE A 65 -27.31 -12.03 -13.43
CA PHE A 65 -27.12 -10.83 -14.25
C PHE A 65 -28.47 -10.21 -14.69
N PRO A 66 -28.69 -8.87 -14.58
CA PRO A 66 -27.74 -7.83 -14.14
C PRO A 66 -27.82 -7.47 -12.64
N PHE A 67 -28.51 -8.28 -11.83
CA PHE A 67 -28.72 -8.07 -10.39
C PHE A 67 -27.79 -8.95 -9.54
N ASP A 68 -26.64 -9.31 -10.09
CA ASP A 68 -25.61 -10.09 -9.43
C ASP A 68 -24.87 -9.29 -8.35
N GLN A 69 -24.36 -10.01 -7.35
CA GLN A 69 -23.50 -9.45 -6.31
C GLN A 69 -22.10 -10.02 -6.47
N GLN A 70 -21.10 -9.14 -6.53
CA GLN A 70 -19.70 -9.53 -6.67
C GLN A 70 -18.95 -9.40 -5.35
N SER A 71 -18.19 -10.46 -5.00
CA SER A 71 -17.32 -10.48 -3.82
C SER A 71 -15.85 -10.54 -4.23
N CYS A 72 -15.24 -9.37 -4.38
CA CYS A 72 -13.83 -9.26 -4.73
C CYS A 72 -12.95 -9.01 -3.51
N LYS A 73 -11.84 -9.74 -3.44
CA LYS A 73 -10.87 -9.66 -2.35
C LYS A 73 -9.56 -9.09 -2.86
N MET A 74 -8.87 -8.32 -2.03
CA MET A 74 -7.51 -7.88 -2.29
C MET A 74 -6.60 -8.49 -1.22
N LYS A 75 -5.60 -9.27 -1.65
CA LYS A 75 -4.68 -9.95 -0.73
C LYS A 75 -3.35 -9.21 -0.70
N PHE A 76 -3.10 -8.49 0.39
CA PHE A 76 -1.85 -7.80 0.64
C PHE A 76 -0.93 -8.63 1.55
N GLY A 77 0.39 -8.53 1.32
CA GLY A 77 1.40 -9.10 2.22
C GLY A 77 2.81 -8.73 1.79
N SER A 78 3.81 -9.09 2.62
CA SER A 78 5.21 -9.03 2.21
C SER A 78 5.49 -10.09 1.15
N TRP A 79 6.41 -9.80 0.23
CA TRP A 79 6.84 -10.75 -0.79
C TRP A 79 8.03 -11.58 -0.32
N THR A 80 8.96 -10.96 0.41
CA THR A 80 10.25 -11.57 0.78
C THR A 80 10.34 -12.02 2.23
N TYR A 81 9.42 -11.57 3.10
CA TYR A 81 9.39 -11.91 4.53
C TYR A 81 8.13 -12.66 4.95
#